data_AF-H8ZF03-F1
#
_entry.id   AF-H8ZF03-F1
#
_cell.length_a   1.000
_cell.length_b   1.000
_cell.length_c   1.000
_cell.angle_alpha   90.00
_cell.angle_beta   90.00
_cell.angle_gamma   90.00
#
_symmetry.space_group_name_H-M   'P 1'
#
loop_
_entity.id
_entity.type
_entity.pdbx_description
1 polymer ?
#
loop_
_entity_poly.entity_id
_entity_poly.type
_entity_poly.pdbx_seq_one_letter_code
_entity_poly.pdbx_strand_id
1 'polypeptide(L)'
;MRIQLPAIDANANRNRLFQTYSDCAETGMLVLLCCLTYDQNTQTYETKHIRDLPSALENFFAIYSTPFNGSDLKVHMEWSSVVTFLNESGVAYKHGGHEIISGILNFLLAVSAVTGRTYIDRHAISRFLQEIADSPVPRKNFLSDVSEFTENMLMQLSLNKDVQISCRNLSCRERTDKVQDVFGEIILRYKGCSGEDQLTIWFDKGHTNVSYVPGSRLTIGPTVERIVAALDIDRIKSKASTFIDYLVIHYITKTVEEIYNQSEESIPDSAIKQLINNEREGITRIFMHRKIQDTKYKSKLVACTAIHGVELPLTSEDISPRFITNILGSVLLGDKKIQSIMLPSLIYIGAQRDLYPYIQLKIEDYESIADSTTEHINILTHVLDTGSDTVLMRCLKILITIPNSYSFAYASNEMRGVLKRIFTQLFANNSTQKAAVIKKYLESSWGLDKIMTKKILYALYVYVCEEKGEMPGLISAVYDLLPNWGSSIFLKCSMSKDKYTTVLNILKKKKEVMPAAEQDTGKIDNLLTIFMQARTWPPEKDKNLSFMRY
;
A
#
# COMPACT_ATOMS: atom_id res chain seq x y z
N MET A 1 12.36 -19.87 22.50
CA MET A 1 11.36 -20.07 21.44
C MET A 1 11.68 -19.13 20.28
N ARG A 2 12.10 -19.69 19.14
CA ARG A 2 12.11 -19.00 17.84
C ARG A 2 11.46 -19.97 16.87
N ILE A 3 10.29 -19.60 16.34
CA ILE A 3 9.67 -20.39 15.28
C ILE A 3 10.39 -20.00 13.99
N GLN A 4 11.14 -20.93 13.40
CA GLN A 4 11.69 -20.74 12.08
C GLN A 4 10.57 -21.02 11.06
N LEU A 5 9.88 -19.95 10.67
CA LEU A 5 8.94 -20.01 9.56
C LEU A 5 9.70 -20.04 8.23
N PRO A 6 9.09 -20.62 7.18
CA PRO A 6 9.52 -20.41 5.81
C PRO A 6 9.75 -18.93 5.55
N ALA A 7 10.80 -18.58 4.80
CA ALA A 7 10.95 -17.22 4.29
C ALA A 7 9.80 -16.94 3.31
N ILE A 8 8.70 -16.37 3.81
CA ILE A 8 7.51 -16.08 3.02
C ILE A 8 7.71 -14.68 2.43
N ASP A 9 7.99 -14.63 1.13
CA ASP A 9 7.75 -13.42 0.38
C ASP A 9 6.29 -13.43 -0.09
N ALA A 10 5.50 -12.48 0.41
CA ALA A 10 4.09 -12.31 0.05
C ALA A 10 3.87 -11.86 -1.41
N ASN A 11 4.91 -11.83 -2.26
CA ASN A 11 4.84 -11.36 -3.66
C ASN A 11 5.48 -12.31 -4.69
N ALA A 12 5.85 -13.54 -4.34
CA ALA A 12 6.48 -14.47 -5.28
C ALA A 12 5.51 -15.52 -5.80
N ASN A 13 4.79 -15.22 -6.88
CA ASN A 13 4.37 -16.20 -7.89
C ASN A 13 3.83 -15.47 -9.12
N ARG A 14 4.35 -15.79 -10.33
CA ARG A 14 3.52 -16.11 -11.52
C ARG A 14 4.30 -16.34 -12.82
N ASN A 15 4.00 -17.46 -13.46
CA ASN A 15 4.31 -17.80 -14.85
C ASN A 15 3.08 -17.60 -15.76
N ARG A 16 3.36 -17.45 -17.07
CA ARG A 16 2.55 -16.86 -18.17
C ARG A 16 1.21 -17.52 -18.58
N LEU A 17 0.55 -18.34 -17.75
CA LEU A 17 -0.78 -18.93 -18.08
C LEU A 17 -1.93 -18.49 -17.14
N PHE A 18 -1.67 -17.61 -16.18
CA PHE A 18 -2.54 -17.34 -15.03
C PHE A 18 -2.93 -15.85 -14.87
N GLN A 19 -3.59 -15.25 -15.86
CA GLN A 19 -4.01 -13.84 -15.75
C GLN A 19 -5.07 -13.56 -14.66
N THR A 20 -5.65 -14.59 -14.01
CA THR A 20 -6.69 -14.42 -12.97
C THR A 20 -6.53 -15.30 -11.72
N TYR A 21 -5.55 -16.20 -11.66
CA TYR A 21 -5.40 -17.18 -10.57
C TYR A 21 -4.61 -16.63 -9.39
N SER A 22 -5.16 -16.63 -8.17
CA SER A 22 -4.46 -16.20 -6.95
C SER A 22 -4.49 -17.31 -5.88
N ASP A 23 -3.34 -17.85 -5.49
CA ASP A 23 -3.18 -18.92 -4.49
C ASP A 23 -3.09 -18.40 -3.04
N CYS A 24 -3.75 -17.28 -2.77
CA CYS A 24 -3.60 -16.54 -1.52
C CYS A 24 -4.18 -17.29 -0.31
N ALA A 25 -5.34 -17.94 -0.49
CA ALA A 25 -5.99 -18.71 0.57
C ALA A 25 -5.22 -20.01 0.83
N GLU A 26 -4.74 -20.65 -0.23
CA GLU A 26 -3.89 -21.84 -0.21
C GLU A 26 -2.59 -21.55 0.52
N THR A 27 -1.92 -20.44 0.20
CA THR A 27 -0.71 -19.97 0.90
C THR A 27 -1.01 -19.71 2.37
N GLY A 28 -2.13 -19.04 2.68
CA GLY A 28 -2.60 -18.84 4.05
C GLY A 28 -2.74 -20.15 4.83
N MET A 29 -3.28 -21.18 4.18
CA MET A 29 -3.46 -22.50 4.78
C MET A 29 -2.13 -23.25 4.96
N LEU A 30 -1.20 -23.17 4.00
CA LEU A 30 0.13 -23.75 4.13
C LEU A 30 0.85 -23.18 5.34
N VAL A 31 0.90 -21.85 5.44
CA VAL A 31 1.58 -21.18 6.55
C VAL A 31 0.93 -21.52 7.88
N LEU A 32 -0.41 -21.53 7.93
CA LEU A 32 -1.16 -21.95 9.12
C LEU A 32 -0.78 -23.36 9.56
N LEU A 33 -0.81 -24.33 8.65
CA LEU A 33 -0.49 -25.72 9.00
C LEU A 33 0.97 -25.88 9.40
N CYS A 34 1.91 -25.25 8.70
CA CYS A 34 3.32 -25.20 9.13
C CYS A 34 3.45 -24.69 10.58
N CYS A 35 2.73 -23.63 10.94
CA CYS A 35 2.72 -23.09 12.29
C CYS A 35 2.14 -24.07 13.34
N LEU A 36 1.13 -24.84 12.95
CA LEU A 36 0.45 -25.79 13.83
C LEU A 36 1.22 -27.11 13.97
N THR A 37 2.02 -27.51 12.98
CA THR A 37 2.75 -28.79 12.98
C THR A 37 4.22 -28.67 13.40
N TYR A 38 4.75 -27.46 13.53
CA TYR A 38 6.17 -27.26 13.83
C TYR A 38 6.55 -27.68 15.26
N ASP A 39 7.46 -28.65 15.37
CA ASP A 39 8.17 -28.97 16.61
C ASP A 39 9.49 -28.20 16.68
N GLN A 40 9.66 -27.46 17.76
CA GLN A 40 10.85 -26.66 18.00
C GLN A 40 12.04 -27.48 18.52
N ASN A 41 11.77 -28.61 19.16
CA ASN A 41 12.81 -29.47 19.71
C ASN A 41 13.53 -30.22 18.58
N THR A 42 12.75 -30.75 17.63
CA THR A 42 13.28 -31.46 16.47
C THR A 42 13.58 -30.52 15.29
N GLN A 43 13.04 -29.30 15.30
CA GLN A 43 13.11 -28.32 14.19
C GLN A 43 12.48 -28.86 12.90
N THR A 44 11.44 -29.68 13.05
CA THR A 44 10.74 -30.32 11.94
C THR A 44 9.22 -30.14 12.07
N TYR A 45 8.50 -30.33 10.97
CA TYR A 45 7.05 -30.42 10.97
C TYR A 45 6.64 -31.86 11.31
N GLU A 46 5.83 -32.01 12.35
CA GLU A 46 5.30 -33.29 12.79
C GLU A 46 3.78 -33.28 12.67
N THR A 47 3.20 -34.37 12.14
CA THR A 47 1.75 -34.47 11.91
C THR A 47 1.09 -35.63 12.66
N LYS A 48 1.88 -36.44 13.40
CA LYS A 48 1.41 -37.64 14.11
C LYS A 48 0.37 -37.35 15.19
N HIS A 49 0.33 -36.12 15.70
CA HIS A 49 -0.66 -35.67 16.69
C HIS A 49 -2.04 -35.39 16.07
N ILE A 50 -2.13 -35.24 14.74
CA ILE A 50 -3.38 -35.05 14.01
C ILE A 50 -3.99 -36.43 13.74
N ARG A 51 -5.18 -36.67 14.29
CA ARG A 51 -5.90 -37.95 14.09
C ARG A 51 -6.48 -38.01 12.68
N ASP A 52 -6.52 -39.22 12.11
CA ASP A 52 -7.15 -39.52 10.82
C ASP A 52 -6.60 -38.68 9.65
N LEU A 53 -5.30 -38.36 9.70
CA LEU A 53 -4.62 -37.52 8.72
C LEU A 53 -4.69 -38.13 7.30
N PRO A 54 -5.17 -37.38 6.28
CA PRO A 54 -5.16 -37.85 4.91
C PRO A 54 -3.73 -38.05 4.39
N SER A 55 -3.52 -39.12 3.61
CA SER A 55 -2.20 -39.48 3.07
C SER A 55 -1.56 -38.37 2.23
N ALA A 56 -2.37 -37.54 1.56
CA ALA A 56 -1.86 -36.40 0.80
C ALA A 56 -1.13 -35.37 1.69
N LEU A 57 -1.72 -35.03 2.85
CA LEU A 57 -1.11 -34.10 3.80
C LEU A 57 0.09 -34.73 4.52
N GLU A 58 -0.02 -36.02 4.86
CA GLU A 58 1.08 -36.78 5.46
C GLU A 58 2.30 -36.83 4.53
N ASN A 59 2.10 -37.19 3.27
CA ASN A 59 3.16 -37.26 2.27
C ASN A 59 3.81 -35.90 2.02
N PHE A 60 3.01 -34.82 1.98
CA PHE A 60 3.53 -33.47 1.81
C PHE A 60 4.52 -33.11 2.93
N PHE A 61 4.13 -33.27 4.20
CA PHE A 61 5.02 -32.97 5.33
C PHE A 61 6.15 -33.99 5.52
N ALA A 62 6.02 -35.21 4.99
CA ALA A 62 7.14 -36.16 4.95
C ALA A 62 8.24 -35.71 3.98
N ILE A 63 7.87 -35.16 2.81
CA ILE A 63 8.80 -34.61 1.83
C ILE A 63 9.38 -33.27 2.32
N TYR A 64 8.52 -32.40 2.84
CA TYR A 64 8.86 -31.06 3.28
C TYR A 64 8.85 -30.98 4.81
N SER A 65 9.66 -31.82 5.46
CA SER A 65 9.67 -31.98 6.92
C SER A 65 10.43 -30.89 7.67
N THR A 66 11.24 -30.07 6.99
CA THR A 66 11.97 -28.96 7.60
C THR A 66 11.52 -27.62 7.01
N PRO A 67 11.73 -26.48 7.70
CA PRO A 67 11.39 -25.17 7.15
C PRO A 67 12.03 -24.94 5.78
N PHE A 68 11.20 -24.65 4.79
CA PHE A 68 11.59 -24.42 3.40
C PHE A 68 11.44 -22.95 3.00
N ASN A 69 11.88 -22.58 1.80
CA ASN A 69 11.64 -21.23 1.29
C ASN A 69 10.17 -21.11 0.85
N GLY A 70 9.42 -20.16 1.42
CA GLY A 70 8.00 -19.94 1.11
C GLY A 70 7.75 -19.34 -0.28
N SER A 71 8.80 -19.05 -1.05
CA SER A 71 8.73 -18.64 -2.47
C SER A 71 9.12 -19.76 -3.45
N ASP A 72 9.34 -20.99 -2.96
CA ASP A 72 9.66 -22.12 -3.83
C ASP A 72 8.43 -22.56 -4.63
N LEU A 73 8.48 -22.32 -5.94
CA LEU A 73 7.41 -22.67 -6.88
C LEU A 73 7.05 -24.15 -6.82
N LYS A 74 8.03 -25.05 -6.60
CA LYS A 74 7.78 -26.48 -6.53
C LYS A 74 6.94 -26.82 -5.31
N VAL A 75 7.27 -26.24 -4.16
CA VAL A 75 6.50 -26.41 -2.92
C VAL A 75 5.06 -25.95 -3.12
N HIS A 76 4.86 -24.78 -3.75
CA HIS A 76 3.52 -24.25 -4.02
C HIS A 76 2.71 -25.09 -5.00
N MET A 77 3.35 -25.65 -6.04
CA MET A 77 2.68 -26.56 -6.98
C MET A 77 2.25 -27.86 -6.30
N GLU A 78 3.13 -28.46 -5.50
CA GLU A 78 2.83 -29.68 -4.75
C GLU A 78 1.76 -29.39 -3.68
N TRP A 79 1.86 -28.25 -3.00
CA TRP A 79 0.84 -27.81 -2.05
C TRP A 79 -0.52 -27.58 -2.72
N SER A 80 -0.55 -26.92 -3.88
CA SER A 80 -1.78 -26.71 -4.65
C SER A 80 -2.48 -28.05 -4.93
N SER A 81 -1.73 -29.09 -5.28
CA SER A 81 -2.30 -30.42 -5.50
C SER A 81 -2.97 -31.04 -4.26
N VAL A 82 -2.48 -30.74 -3.06
CA VAL A 82 -3.07 -31.19 -1.78
C VAL A 82 -4.42 -30.53 -1.51
N VAL A 83 -4.61 -29.30 -2.00
CA VAL A 83 -5.73 -28.42 -1.62
C VAL A 83 -6.71 -28.15 -2.76
N THR A 84 -6.43 -28.62 -3.97
CA THR A 84 -7.34 -28.56 -5.12
C THR A 84 -8.44 -29.61 -5.02
N PHE A 85 -9.63 -29.29 -5.54
CA PHE A 85 -10.75 -30.22 -5.68
C PHE A 85 -11.19 -30.95 -4.39
N LEU A 86 -11.22 -30.25 -3.25
CA LEU A 86 -11.80 -30.77 -2.00
C LEU A 86 -13.35 -30.80 -2.04
N ASN A 87 -13.91 -31.17 -3.19
CA ASN A 87 -15.31 -30.95 -3.59
C ASN A 87 -16.32 -31.64 -2.67
N GLU A 88 -15.98 -32.81 -2.14
CA GLU A 88 -16.83 -33.56 -1.19
C GLU A 88 -16.96 -32.86 0.18
N SER A 89 -16.21 -31.78 0.41
CA SER A 89 -16.15 -31.07 1.68
C SER A 89 -16.98 -29.78 1.71
N GLY A 90 -17.65 -29.43 0.61
CA GLY A 90 -18.46 -28.21 0.51
C GLY A 90 -17.62 -26.92 0.40
N VAL A 91 -16.31 -27.05 0.17
CA VAL A 91 -15.40 -25.91 -0.03
C VAL A 91 -15.76 -25.22 -1.35
N ALA A 92 -15.90 -23.90 -1.30
CA ALA A 92 -16.19 -23.07 -2.46
C ALA A 92 -14.88 -22.65 -3.15
N TYR A 93 -14.84 -22.86 -4.46
CA TYR A 93 -13.70 -22.54 -5.32
C TYR A 93 -14.10 -21.62 -6.47
N LYS A 94 -13.11 -20.88 -7.01
CA LYS A 94 -13.13 -20.28 -8.34
C LYS A 94 -12.28 -21.11 -9.30
N HIS A 95 -12.30 -20.70 -10.58
CA HIS A 95 -11.41 -21.22 -11.61
C HIS A 95 -11.42 -22.75 -11.71
N GLY A 96 -12.59 -23.38 -11.53
CA GLY A 96 -12.74 -24.82 -11.68
C GLY A 96 -12.05 -25.66 -10.61
N GLY A 97 -11.97 -25.19 -9.36
CA GLY A 97 -11.46 -25.99 -8.23
C GLY A 97 -10.02 -25.70 -7.82
N HIS A 98 -9.41 -24.69 -8.43
CA HIS A 98 -7.99 -24.36 -8.23
C HIS A 98 -7.75 -23.24 -7.22
N GLU A 99 -8.73 -22.35 -7.02
CA GLU A 99 -8.61 -21.19 -6.12
C GLU A 99 -9.73 -21.20 -5.08
N ILE A 100 -9.38 -21.32 -3.79
CA ILE A 100 -10.32 -21.28 -2.67
C ILE A 100 -10.88 -19.85 -2.54
N ILE A 101 -12.20 -19.73 -2.46
CA ILE A 101 -12.84 -18.42 -2.25
C ILE A 101 -12.56 -17.92 -0.82
N SER A 102 -12.03 -16.71 -0.69
CA SER A 102 -11.75 -16.09 0.62
C SER A 102 -13.01 -15.92 1.47
N GLY A 103 -12.90 -16.32 2.73
CA GLY A 103 -13.91 -16.29 3.79
C GLY A 103 -13.48 -17.23 4.90
N ILE A 104 -13.62 -16.84 6.18
CA ILE A 104 -13.10 -17.61 7.32
C ILE A 104 -13.79 -18.98 7.39
N LEU A 105 -15.11 -19.06 7.21
CA LEU A 105 -15.82 -20.34 7.29
C LEU A 105 -15.46 -21.24 6.11
N ASN A 106 -15.38 -20.71 4.89
CA ASN A 106 -14.91 -21.47 3.73
C ASN A 106 -13.47 -21.97 3.88
N PHE A 107 -12.59 -21.13 4.44
CA PHE A 107 -11.21 -21.48 4.73
C PHE A 107 -11.12 -22.59 5.78
N LEU A 108 -11.93 -22.54 6.85
CA LEU A 108 -11.99 -23.60 7.85
C LEU A 108 -12.56 -24.91 7.30
N LEU A 109 -13.49 -24.87 6.32
CA LEU A 109 -13.92 -26.07 5.59
C LEU A 109 -12.74 -26.72 4.86
N ALA A 110 -11.91 -25.91 4.20
CA ALA A 110 -10.71 -26.41 3.51
C ALA A 110 -9.69 -27.00 4.49
N VAL A 111 -9.44 -26.33 5.61
CA VAL A 111 -8.58 -26.85 6.69
C VAL A 111 -9.12 -28.19 7.21
N SER A 112 -10.44 -28.26 7.49
CA SER A 112 -11.11 -29.47 7.94
C SER A 112 -10.94 -30.63 6.94
N ALA A 113 -11.08 -30.32 5.65
CA ALA A 113 -10.94 -31.29 4.57
C ALA A 113 -9.53 -31.87 4.49
N VAL A 114 -8.51 -31.00 4.49
CA VAL A 114 -7.10 -31.39 4.31
C VAL A 114 -6.54 -32.09 5.54
N THR A 115 -7.05 -31.79 6.74
CA THR A 115 -6.61 -32.40 8.00
C THR A 115 -7.39 -33.64 8.41
N GLY A 116 -8.31 -34.14 7.57
CA GLY A 116 -9.09 -35.35 7.85
C GLY A 116 -10.10 -35.20 8.99
N ARG A 117 -10.46 -33.96 9.33
CA ARG A 117 -11.40 -33.67 10.42
C ARG A 117 -12.78 -34.24 10.13
N THR A 118 -13.43 -34.62 11.22
CA THR A 118 -14.70 -35.34 11.22
C THR A 118 -15.85 -34.54 10.62
N TYR A 119 -16.90 -35.27 10.27
CA TYR A 119 -18.24 -34.75 9.96
C TYR A 119 -18.71 -33.64 10.92
N ILE A 120 -18.29 -33.68 12.20
CA ILE A 120 -18.74 -32.72 13.24
C ILE A 120 -18.29 -31.29 12.92
N ASP A 121 -17.02 -31.09 12.56
CA ASP A 121 -16.48 -29.75 12.28
C ASP A 121 -17.12 -29.18 11.02
N ARG A 122 -17.23 -29.99 9.96
CA ARG A 122 -17.89 -29.59 8.71
C ARG A 122 -19.35 -29.25 8.92
N HIS A 123 -20.06 -30.01 9.76
CA HIS A 123 -21.45 -29.76 10.10
C HIS A 123 -21.61 -28.49 10.95
N ALA A 124 -20.70 -28.23 11.90
CA ALA A 124 -20.70 -26.98 12.66
C ALA A 124 -20.49 -25.76 11.75
N ILE A 125 -19.51 -25.83 10.83
CA ILE A 125 -19.27 -24.75 9.86
C ILE A 125 -20.47 -24.56 8.94
N SER A 126 -21.07 -25.65 8.45
CA SER A 126 -22.26 -25.59 7.60
C SER A 126 -23.44 -24.93 8.31
N ARG A 127 -23.64 -25.17 9.61
CA ARG A 127 -24.66 -24.48 10.41
C ARG A 127 -24.40 -22.98 10.52
N PHE A 128 -23.13 -22.56 10.69
CA PHE A 128 -22.81 -21.14 10.70
C PHE A 128 -23.08 -20.48 9.35
N LEU A 129 -22.73 -21.14 8.24
CA LEU A 129 -23.02 -20.67 6.89
C LEU A 129 -24.54 -20.58 6.60
N GLN A 130 -25.33 -21.55 7.08
CA GLN A 130 -26.79 -21.51 6.98
C GLN A 130 -27.37 -20.34 7.79
N GLU A 131 -26.91 -20.14 9.02
CA GLU A 131 -27.44 -19.08 9.91
C GLU A 131 -27.28 -17.68 9.28
N ILE A 132 -26.16 -17.40 8.62
CA ILE A 132 -25.92 -16.11 7.94
C ILE A 132 -26.58 -16.01 6.57
N ALA A 133 -26.94 -17.14 5.95
CA ALA A 133 -27.71 -17.16 4.72
C ALA A 133 -29.19 -16.87 4.98
N ASP A 134 -29.73 -17.40 6.08
CA ASP A 134 -31.15 -17.31 6.42
C ASP A 134 -31.55 -15.96 7.06
N SER A 135 -30.59 -15.24 7.66
CA SER A 135 -30.85 -13.94 8.29
C SER A 135 -29.84 -12.87 7.89
N PRO A 136 -30.29 -11.69 7.42
CA PRO A 136 -29.40 -10.57 7.11
C PRO A 136 -28.74 -9.96 8.36
N VAL A 137 -29.25 -10.27 9.55
CA VAL A 137 -28.65 -9.88 10.84
C VAL A 137 -28.45 -11.14 11.67
N PRO A 138 -27.19 -11.62 11.82
CA PRO A 138 -26.89 -12.77 12.67
C PRO A 138 -27.27 -12.51 14.12
N ARG A 139 -27.46 -13.58 14.90
CA ARG A 139 -27.72 -13.42 16.35
C ARG A 139 -26.56 -12.71 17.05
N LYS A 140 -26.85 -12.05 18.17
CA LYS A 140 -25.92 -11.18 18.90
C LYS A 140 -24.53 -11.78 19.19
N ASN A 141 -24.47 -13.09 19.45
CA ASN A 141 -23.22 -13.79 19.79
C ASN A 141 -22.62 -14.58 18.62
N PHE A 142 -23.19 -14.51 17.42
CA PHE A 142 -22.75 -15.30 16.26
C PHE A 142 -21.24 -15.23 16.03
N LEU A 143 -20.68 -14.02 15.94
CA LEU A 143 -19.25 -13.83 15.68
C LEU A 143 -18.37 -14.32 16.84
N SER A 144 -18.88 -14.27 18.08
CA SER A 144 -18.17 -14.80 19.25
C SER A 144 -18.08 -16.33 19.16
N ASP A 145 -19.18 -16.98 18.79
CA ASP A 145 -19.23 -18.43 18.66
C ASP A 145 -18.38 -18.93 17.48
N VAL A 146 -18.34 -18.18 16.37
CA VAL A 146 -17.42 -18.46 15.26
C VAL A 146 -15.96 -18.32 15.71
N SER A 147 -15.65 -17.28 16.50
CA SER A 147 -14.29 -17.09 17.05
C SER A 147 -13.89 -18.24 17.97
N GLU A 148 -14.75 -18.64 18.90
CA GLU A 148 -14.51 -19.73 19.84
C GLU A 148 -14.37 -21.08 19.12
N PHE A 149 -15.24 -21.34 18.13
CA PHE A 149 -15.13 -22.52 17.28
C PHE A 149 -13.79 -22.56 16.54
N THR A 150 -13.39 -21.44 15.95
CA THR A 150 -12.11 -21.32 15.22
C THR A 150 -10.92 -21.57 16.13
N GLU A 151 -10.91 -20.97 17.32
CA GLU A 151 -9.87 -21.16 18.33
C GLU A 151 -9.76 -22.64 18.74
N ASN A 152 -10.87 -23.26 19.12
CA ASN A 152 -10.90 -24.65 19.55
C ASN A 152 -10.48 -25.61 18.42
N MET A 153 -10.96 -25.38 17.21
CA MET A 153 -10.60 -26.17 16.03
C MET A 153 -9.10 -26.08 15.80
N LEU A 154 -8.51 -24.89 15.71
CA LEU A 154 -7.08 -24.76 15.42
C LEU A 154 -6.19 -25.24 16.59
N MET A 155 -6.62 -25.04 17.84
CA MET A 155 -5.89 -25.51 19.04
C MET A 155 -5.75 -27.04 19.06
N GLN A 156 -6.79 -27.75 18.60
CA GLN A 156 -6.74 -29.21 18.47
C GLN A 156 -5.72 -29.65 17.40
N LEU A 157 -5.54 -28.90 16.31
CA LEU A 157 -4.51 -29.16 15.28
C LEU A 157 -3.10 -28.79 15.74
N SER A 158 -2.96 -27.87 16.70
CA SER A 158 -1.64 -27.39 17.11
C SER A 158 -0.86 -28.47 17.86
N LEU A 159 0.38 -28.71 17.46
CA LEU A 159 1.34 -29.51 18.22
C LEU A 159 1.71 -28.78 19.51
N ASN A 160 1.97 -27.48 19.40
CA ASN A 160 2.25 -26.61 20.53
C ASN A 160 0.95 -26.17 21.21
N LYS A 161 0.67 -26.69 22.40
CA LYS A 161 -0.54 -26.36 23.17
C LYS A 161 -0.45 -25.04 23.95
N ASP A 162 0.70 -24.38 23.94
CA ASP A 162 0.90 -23.06 24.56
C ASP A 162 0.63 -21.90 23.59
N VAL A 163 0.30 -22.19 22.33
CA VAL A 163 -0.10 -21.17 21.35
C VAL A 163 -1.40 -20.50 21.78
N GLN A 164 -1.48 -19.18 21.66
CA GLN A 164 -2.74 -18.44 21.83
C GLN A 164 -3.36 -18.19 20.47
N ILE A 165 -4.60 -18.61 20.27
CA ILE A 165 -5.34 -18.42 19.02
C ILE A 165 -6.51 -17.49 19.31
N SER A 166 -6.72 -16.49 18.46
CA SER A 166 -7.81 -15.52 18.65
C SER A 166 -8.26 -14.96 17.31
N CYS A 167 -9.53 -14.52 17.23
CA CYS A 167 -10.02 -13.79 16.07
C CYS A 167 -10.23 -12.30 16.37
N ARG A 168 -10.05 -11.43 15.37
CA ARG A 168 -10.31 -9.99 15.48
C ARG A 168 -11.03 -9.44 14.27
N ASN A 169 -11.66 -8.27 14.45
CA ASN A 169 -12.32 -7.51 13.38
C ASN A 169 -13.32 -8.35 12.55
N LEU A 170 -13.99 -9.30 13.21
CA LEU A 170 -14.92 -10.19 12.54
C LEU A 170 -16.17 -9.43 12.05
N SER A 171 -16.60 -9.73 10.82
CA SER A 171 -17.82 -9.18 10.23
C SER A 171 -18.38 -10.13 9.17
N CYS A 172 -19.71 -10.18 9.03
CA CYS A 172 -20.36 -10.93 7.95
C CYS A 172 -20.38 -10.08 6.68
N ARG A 173 -19.92 -10.65 5.56
CA ARG A 173 -19.92 -9.98 4.25
C ARG A 173 -20.13 -11.00 3.13
N GLU A 174 -20.47 -10.49 1.95
CA GLU A 174 -20.53 -11.30 0.74
C GLU A 174 -19.13 -11.62 0.20
N ARG A 175 -18.90 -12.92 -0.03
CA ARG A 175 -17.79 -13.43 -0.85
C ARG A 175 -17.93 -13.01 -2.31
N THR A 176 -16.96 -13.38 -3.13
CA THR A 176 -16.94 -13.09 -4.57
C THR A 176 -18.02 -13.83 -5.35
N ASP A 177 -18.49 -14.97 -4.86
CA ASP A 177 -19.60 -15.76 -5.41
C ASP A 177 -20.97 -15.35 -4.87
N LYS A 178 -21.06 -14.21 -4.16
CA LYS A 178 -22.29 -13.65 -3.58
C LYS A 178 -22.89 -14.44 -2.41
N VAL A 179 -22.17 -15.42 -1.88
CA VAL A 179 -22.54 -16.13 -0.65
C VAL A 179 -22.02 -15.36 0.57
N GLN A 180 -22.81 -15.31 1.65
CA GLN A 180 -22.37 -14.70 2.92
C GLN A 180 -21.30 -15.57 3.60
N ASP A 181 -20.29 -14.93 4.19
CA ASP A 181 -19.26 -15.57 5.01
C ASP A 181 -18.73 -14.58 6.06
N VAL A 182 -17.85 -15.03 6.95
CA VAL A 182 -17.19 -14.23 7.97
C VAL A 182 -15.82 -13.77 7.47
N PHE A 183 -15.54 -12.48 7.63
CA PHE A 183 -14.28 -11.82 7.26
C PHE A 183 -13.67 -11.18 8.49
N GLY A 184 -12.35 -11.02 8.52
CA GLY A 184 -11.61 -10.51 9.67
C GLY A 184 -10.24 -11.16 9.77
N GLU A 185 -9.75 -11.39 10.99
CA GLU A 185 -8.38 -11.83 11.23
C GLU A 185 -8.36 -13.06 12.12
N ILE A 186 -7.53 -14.05 11.77
CA ILE A 186 -7.12 -15.15 12.65
C ILE A 186 -5.69 -14.87 13.11
N ILE A 187 -5.45 -14.85 14.41
CA ILE A 187 -4.17 -14.48 15.01
C ILE A 187 -3.65 -15.62 15.89
N LEU A 188 -2.43 -16.07 15.60
CA LEU A 188 -1.69 -17.03 16.43
C LEU A 188 -0.55 -16.28 17.13
N ARG A 189 -0.48 -16.38 18.46
CA ARG A 189 0.58 -15.80 19.29
C ARG A 189 1.36 -16.89 20.01
N TYR A 190 2.68 -16.84 19.89
CA TYR A 190 3.60 -17.78 20.52
C TYR A 190 4.47 -17.07 21.54
N LYS A 191 4.53 -17.60 22.76
CA LYS A 191 5.34 -17.01 23.84
C LYS A 191 6.81 -17.40 23.68
N GLY A 192 7.59 -16.47 23.16
CA GLY A 192 9.03 -16.61 23.01
C GLY A 192 9.84 -16.26 24.26
N CYS A 193 11.10 -16.72 24.29
CA CYS A 193 12.07 -16.31 25.31
C CYS A 193 12.43 -14.82 25.19
N SER A 194 12.17 -14.21 24.03
CA SER A 194 12.55 -12.85 23.65
C SER A 194 11.35 -11.95 23.28
N GLY A 195 10.12 -12.38 23.58
CA GLY A 195 8.87 -11.68 23.26
C GLY A 195 7.82 -12.58 22.60
N GLU A 196 6.66 -12.05 22.23
CA GLU A 196 5.54 -12.82 21.64
C GLU A 196 5.54 -12.75 20.10
N ASP A 197 5.89 -13.86 19.43
CA ASP A 197 5.80 -13.95 17.96
C ASP A 197 4.31 -14.00 17.56
N GLN A 198 3.91 -13.25 16.53
CA GLN A 198 2.53 -13.16 16.06
C GLN A 198 2.41 -13.48 14.57
N LEU A 199 1.64 -14.51 14.22
CA LEU A 199 1.14 -14.74 12.87
C LEU A 199 -0.28 -14.17 12.77
N THR A 200 -0.59 -13.46 11.68
CA THR A 200 -1.94 -12.99 11.41
C THR A 200 -2.35 -13.33 9.98
N ILE A 201 -3.50 -13.99 9.84
CA ILE A 201 -4.14 -14.29 8.56
C ILE A 201 -5.38 -13.40 8.43
N TRP A 202 -5.37 -12.52 7.43
CA TRP A 202 -6.43 -11.57 7.13
C TRP A 202 -7.28 -12.06 5.98
N PHE A 203 -8.60 -11.99 6.15
CA PHE A 203 -9.58 -12.36 5.14
C PHE A 203 -10.31 -11.09 4.69
N ASP A 204 -10.08 -10.72 3.43
CA ASP A 204 -10.77 -9.65 2.72
C ASP A 204 -11.53 -10.21 1.52
N LYS A 205 -12.45 -9.43 0.97
CA LYS A 205 -13.23 -9.87 -0.19
C LYS A 205 -12.29 -10.20 -1.36
N GLY A 206 -12.24 -11.48 -1.72
CA GLY A 206 -11.43 -11.99 -2.83
C GLY A 206 -9.96 -12.28 -2.51
N HIS A 207 -9.46 -11.93 -1.32
CA HIS A 207 -8.05 -12.13 -0.95
C HIS A 207 -7.88 -12.65 0.47
N THR A 208 -6.82 -13.43 0.68
CA THR A 208 -6.33 -13.82 1.99
C THR A 208 -4.90 -13.35 2.12
N ASN A 209 -4.55 -12.62 3.17
CA ASN A 209 -3.20 -12.11 3.38
C ASN A 209 -2.61 -12.73 4.63
N VAL A 210 -1.30 -12.94 4.64
CA VAL A 210 -0.58 -13.44 5.81
C VAL A 210 0.46 -12.41 6.21
N SER A 211 0.57 -12.15 7.50
CA SER A 211 1.64 -11.35 8.07
C SER A 211 2.25 -12.07 9.27
N TYR A 212 3.56 -11.90 9.44
CA TYR A 212 4.30 -12.41 10.58
C TYR A 212 5.05 -11.26 11.24
N VAL A 213 4.92 -11.15 12.56
CA VAL A 213 5.59 -10.16 13.39
C VAL A 213 6.37 -10.90 14.46
N PRO A 214 7.71 -10.90 14.42
CA PRO A 214 8.51 -11.52 15.46
C PRO A 214 8.39 -10.75 16.78
N GLY A 215 8.28 -11.49 17.89
CA GLY A 215 8.07 -11.00 19.24
C GLY A 215 9.28 -10.37 19.87
N SER A 216 10.46 -10.88 19.52
CA SER A 216 11.61 -10.00 19.50
C SER A 216 11.42 -9.05 18.34
N ARG A 217 11.10 -7.79 18.64
CA ARG A 217 11.92 -6.74 18.03
C ARG A 217 13.34 -7.13 18.43
N LEU A 218 14.00 -7.96 17.61
CA LEU A 218 15.43 -7.79 17.47
C LEU A 218 15.51 -6.29 17.23
N THR A 219 16.02 -5.54 18.20
CA THR A 219 16.58 -4.26 17.83
C THR A 219 17.57 -4.66 16.77
N ILE A 220 17.18 -4.38 15.53
CA ILE A 220 17.89 -4.83 14.34
C ILE A 220 19.36 -4.41 14.49
N GLY A 221 19.58 -3.24 15.10
CA GLY A 221 20.85 -2.72 15.60
C GLY A 221 21.77 -3.80 16.19
N PRO A 222 21.61 -4.28 17.44
CA PRO A 222 22.56 -5.22 18.04
C PRO A 222 22.84 -6.52 17.27
N THR A 223 21.88 -7.05 16.50
CA THR A 223 22.11 -8.28 15.72
C THR A 223 22.82 -7.99 14.41
N VAL A 224 22.45 -6.89 13.73
CA VAL A 224 23.14 -6.42 12.53
C VAL A 224 24.54 -5.94 12.87
N GLU A 225 24.73 -5.21 13.96
CA GLU A 225 26.04 -4.80 14.47
C GLU A 225 26.94 -6.01 14.70
N ARG A 226 26.40 -7.10 15.27
CA ARG A 226 27.13 -8.36 15.41
C ARG A 226 27.44 -9.04 14.07
N ILE A 227 26.51 -9.01 13.11
CA ILE A 227 26.73 -9.55 11.76
C ILE A 227 27.80 -8.72 11.03
N VAL A 228 27.71 -7.39 11.06
CA VAL A 228 28.67 -6.45 10.47
C VAL A 228 30.05 -6.62 11.10
N ALA A 229 30.13 -6.70 12.43
CA ALA A 229 31.37 -6.94 13.14
C ALA A 229 31.95 -8.34 12.83
N ALA A 230 31.12 -9.37 12.69
CA ALA A 230 31.56 -10.72 12.34
C ALA A 230 32.02 -10.84 10.89
N LEU A 231 31.40 -10.09 9.97
CA LEU A 231 31.78 -10.08 8.55
C LEU A 231 33.09 -9.34 8.32
N ASP A 232 33.44 -8.35 9.15
CA ASP A 232 34.67 -7.55 9.02
C ASP A 232 34.85 -7.04 7.57
N ILE A 233 33.82 -6.31 7.11
CA ILE A 233 33.66 -5.90 5.71
C ILE A 233 34.89 -5.13 5.21
N ASP A 234 35.55 -4.34 6.06
CA ASP A 234 36.75 -3.58 5.68
C ASP A 234 37.96 -4.50 5.43
N ARG A 235 38.12 -5.56 6.23
CA ARG A 235 39.12 -6.60 5.96
C ARG A 235 38.81 -7.38 4.68
N ILE A 236 37.53 -7.67 4.39
CA ILE A 236 37.16 -8.33 3.13
C ILE A 236 37.46 -7.39 1.95
N LYS A 237 37.09 -6.11 2.04
CA LYS A 237 37.37 -5.07 1.04
C LYS A 237 38.86 -4.91 0.75
N SER A 238 39.70 -4.88 1.77
CA SER A 238 41.16 -4.74 1.61
C SER A 238 41.83 -5.95 0.93
N LYS A 239 41.17 -7.11 0.88
CA LYS A 239 41.65 -8.32 0.20
C LYS A 239 41.01 -8.55 -1.17
N ALA A 240 40.01 -7.76 -1.54
CA ALA A 240 39.32 -7.88 -2.82
C ALA A 240 40.26 -7.50 -3.96
N SER A 241 40.35 -8.35 -4.99
CA SER A 241 41.19 -8.09 -6.16
C SER A 241 40.54 -8.45 -7.49
N THR A 242 39.41 -9.17 -7.44
CA THR A 242 38.66 -9.60 -8.62
C THR A 242 37.28 -8.95 -8.67
N PHE A 243 36.69 -8.95 -9.87
CA PHE A 243 35.29 -8.53 -10.05
C PHE A 243 34.31 -9.30 -9.15
N ILE A 244 34.52 -10.61 -8.99
CA ILE A 244 33.66 -11.45 -8.14
C ILE A 244 33.80 -11.05 -6.67
N ASP A 245 35.00 -10.72 -6.20
CA ASP A 245 35.20 -10.23 -4.83
C ASP A 245 34.38 -8.97 -4.59
N TYR A 246 34.47 -7.99 -5.49
CA TYR A 246 33.69 -6.76 -5.38
C TYR A 246 32.18 -6.98 -5.49
N LEU A 247 31.74 -7.90 -6.34
CA LEU A 247 30.32 -8.26 -6.48
C LEU A 247 29.77 -8.89 -5.19
N VAL A 248 30.51 -9.83 -4.59
CA VAL A 248 30.15 -10.47 -3.32
C VAL A 248 30.11 -9.44 -2.20
N ILE A 249 31.11 -8.57 -2.11
CA ILE A 249 31.16 -7.49 -1.11
C ILE A 249 29.98 -6.54 -1.27
N HIS A 250 29.65 -6.16 -2.51
CA HIS A 250 28.51 -5.29 -2.81
C HIS A 250 27.20 -5.95 -2.38
N TYR A 251 27.00 -7.23 -2.71
CA TYR A 251 25.82 -7.99 -2.31
C TYR A 251 25.69 -8.09 -0.78
N ILE A 252 26.78 -8.41 -0.07
CA ILE A 252 26.80 -8.45 1.40
C ILE A 252 26.45 -7.08 1.97
N THR A 253 27.08 -6.02 1.47
CA THR A 253 26.85 -4.64 1.92
C THR A 253 25.38 -4.26 1.72
N LYS A 254 24.81 -4.52 0.54
CA LYS A 254 23.40 -4.23 0.25
C LYS A 254 22.44 -5.05 1.10
N THR A 255 22.73 -6.33 1.32
CA THR A 255 21.92 -7.17 2.22
C THR A 255 21.94 -6.62 3.65
N VAL A 256 23.10 -6.18 4.15
CA VAL A 256 23.22 -5.54 5.47
C VAL A 256 22.44 -4.22 5.51
N GLU A 257 22.58 -3.36 4.50
CA GLU A 257 21.85 -2.09 4.40
C GLU A 257 20.33 -2.31 4.39
N GLU A 258 19.83 -3.30 3.64
CA GLU A 258 18.41 -3.67 3.60
C GLU A 258 17.90 -4.11 4.98
N ILE A 259 18.72 -4.86 5.72
CA ILE A 259 18.36 -5.27 7.08
C ILE A 259 18.36 -4.05 8.01
N TYR A 260 19.34 -3.15 7.91
CA TYR A 260 19.50 -1.97 8.79
C TYR A 260 18.43 -0.89 8.53
N ASN A 261 18.12 -0.62 7.26
CA ASN A 261 17.30 0.50 6.79
C ASN A 261 15.89 0.07 6.36
N GLN A 262 15.19 -0.74 7.17
CA GLN A 262 13.81 -1.19 6.87
C GLN A 262 12.82 -0.05 6.55
N SER A 263 13.19 1.22 6.78
CA SER A 263 12.37 2.41 6.54
C SER A 263 12.66 3.18 5.24
N GLU A 264 13.81 3.01 4.57
CA GLU A 264 14.13 3.80 3.37
C GLU A 264 14.28 2.93 2.12
N GLU A 265 13.13 2.67 1.50
CA GLU A 265 13.01 2.18 0.12
C GLU A 265 13.52 3.24 -0.88
N SER A 266 14.83 3.48 -0.88
CA SER A 266 15.48 4.45 -1.76
C SER A 266 15.63 3.92 -3.18
N ILE A 267 15.33 4.77 -4.15
CA ILE A 267 15.48 4.51 -5.59
C ILE A 267 16.88 5.00 -6.01
N PRO A 268 17.62 4.27 -6.87
CA PRO A 268 18.91 4.74 -7.35
C PRO A 268 18.74 5.84 -8.41
N ASP A 269 18.47 7.08 -8.01
CA ASP A 269 18.15 8.21 -8.91
C ASP A 269 19.16 8.41 -10.03
N SER A 270 20.46 8.27 -9.73
CA SER A 270 21.51 8.35 -10.75
C SER A 270 21.38 7.25 -11.81
N ALA A 271 21.05 6.03 -11.39
CA ALA A 271 20.83 4.91 -12.31
C ALA A 271 19.54 5.08 -13.12
N ILE A 272 18.49 5.67 -12.54
CA ILE A 272 17.27 6.03 -13.28
C ILE A 272 17.58 7.07 -14.34
N LYS A 273 18.37 8.11 -14.02
CA LYS A 273 18.81 9.12 -15.00
C LYS A 273 19.62 8.52 -16.16
N GLN A 274 20.48 7.54 -15.87
CA GLN A 274 21.21 6.80 -16.90
C GLN A 274 20.25 5.96 -17.75
N LEU A 275 19.31 5.25 -17.12
CA LEU A 275 18.32 4.42 -17.80
C LEU A 275 17.45 5.22 -18.79
N ILE A 276 16.94 6.40 -18.38
CA ILE A 276 16.11 7.25 -19.26
C ILE A 276 16.92 7.87 -20.41
N ASN A 277 18.24 8.04 -20.24
CA ASN A 277 19.16 8.45 -21.30
C ASN A 277 19.63 7.28 -22.19
N ASN A 278 19.00 6.11 -22.08
CA ASN A 278 19.35 4.87 -22.80
C ASN A 278 20.78 4.35 -22.53
N GLU A 279 21.37 4.70 -21.38
CA GLU A 279 22.64 4.13 -20.94
C GLU A 279 22.40 2.74 -20.33
N ARG A 280 23.06 1.71 -20.89
CA ARG A 280 22.91 0.32 -20.41
C ARG A 280 23.41 0.15 -18.99
N GLU A 281 24.38 0.94 -18.56
CA GLU A 281 24.90 0.95 -17.19
C GLU A 281 23.80 1.26 -16.16
N GLY A 282 22.79 2.05 -16.55
CA GLY A 282 21.65 2.37 -15.70
C GLY A 282 20.87 1.12 -15.29
N ILE A 283 20.57 0.22 -16.24
CA ILE A 283 19.81 -1.01 -15.93
C ILE A 283 20.61 -1.93 -15.01
N THR A 284 21.91 -2.07 -15.26
CA THR A 284 22.80 -2.90 -14.45
C THR A 284 22.89 -2.38 -13.02
N ARG A 285 23.01 -1.06 -12.84
CA ARG A 285 23.02 -0.42 -11.52
C ARG A 285 21.71 -0.60 -10.77
N ILE A 286 20.57 -0.52 -11.46
CA ILE A 286 19.26 -0.80 -10.85
C ILE A 286 19.19 -2.25 -10.36
N PHE A 287 19.59 -3.22 -11.19
CA PHE A 287 19.59 -4.64 -10.80
C PHE A 287 20.57 -4.98 -9.68
N MET A 288 21.67 -4.22 -9.55
CA MET A 288 22.61 -4.37 -8.44
C MET A 288 22.19 -3.61 -7.17
N HIS A 289 21.21 -2.70 -7.23
CA HIS A 289 20.84 -1.88 -6.07
C HIS A 289 20.04 -2.65 -5.05
N ARG A 290 18.96 -3.33 -5.50
CA ARG A 290 18.05 -4.10 -4.66
C ARG A 290 17.27 -5.08 -5.51
N LYS A 291 16.91 -6.22 -4.93
CA LYS A 291 16.05 -7.21 -5.58
C LYS A 291 14.67 -6.59 -5.91
N ILE A 292 14.29 -6.61 -7.18
CA ILE A 292 12.98 -6.11 -7.66
C ILE A 292 11.90 -7.15 -7.39
N GLN A 293 11.45 -7.24 -6.15
CA GLN A 293 10.53 -8.28 -5.70
C GLN A 293 9.17 -7.70 -5.31
N ASP A 294 9.14 -6.77 -4.36
CA ASP A 294 7.90 -6.26 -3.79
C ASP A 294 7.19 -5.26 -4.70
N THR A 295 5.84 -5.29 -4.66
CA THR A 295 4.97 -4.46 -5.50
C THR A 295 5.19 -2.96 -5.29
N LYS A 296 5.53 -2.54 -4.06
CA LYS A 296 5.74 -1.13 -3.72
C LYS A 296 7.06 -0.60 -4.29
N TYR A 297 8.13 -1.38 -4.27
CA TYR A 297 9.38 -1.03 -4.92
C TYR A 297 9.24 -1.03 -6.44
N LYS A 298 8.48 -1.98 -7.00
CA LYS A 298 8.12 -1.98 -8.42
C LYS A 298 7.35 -0.73 -8.84
N SER A 299 6.33 -0.31 -8.08
CA SER A 299 5.54 0.89 -8.39
C SER A 299 6.39 2.16 -8.34
N LYS A 300 7.29 2.24 -7.35
CA LYS A 300 8.29 3.30 -7.23
C LYS A 300 9.23 3.39 -8.45
N LEU A 301 9.78 2.26 -8.89
CA LEU A 301 10.62 2.22 -10.09
C LEU A 301 9.87 2.68 -11.34
N VAL A 302 8.61 2.24 -11.50
CA VAL A 302 7.74 2.69 -12.61
C VAL A 302 7.51 4.19 -12.52
N ALA A 303 7.11 4.70 -11.36
CA ALA A 303 6.84 6.12 -11.15
C ALA A 303 8.06 6.98 -11.44
N CYS A 304 9.22 6.70 -10.82
CA CYS A 304 10.44 7.47 -11.06
C CYS A 304 10.86 7.46 -12.53
N THR A 305 10.91 6.27 -13.15
CA THR A 305 11.34 6.15 -14.54
C THR A 305 10.41 6.91 -15.49
N ALA A 306 9.09 6.76 -15.31
CA ALA A 306 8.10 7.41 -16.16
C ALA A 306 8.11 8.95 -15.99
N ILE A 307 8.16 9.43 -14.75
CA ILE A 307 8.13 10.86 -14.43
C ILE A 307 9.39 11.55 -14.95
N HIS A 308 10.57 10.98 -14.76
CA HIS A 308 11.82 11.58 -15.25
C HIS A 308 11.98 11.48 -16.78
N GLY A 309 11.38 10.46 -17.42
CA GLY A 309 11.45 10.28 -18.87
C GLY A 309 10.40 11.05 -19.68
N VAL A 310 9.40 11.67 -19.05
CA VAL A 310 8.19 12.17 -19.73
C VAL A 310 8.42 13.30 -20.74
N GLU A 311 9.52 14.05 -20.60
CA GLU A 311 9.89 15.15 -21.52
C GLU A 311 10.86 14.70 -22.62
N LEU A 312 11.38 13.47 -22.53
CA LEU A 312 12.31 12.93 -23.51
C LEU A 312 11.55 12.37 -24.73
N PRO A 313 12.10 12.51 -25.95
CA PRO A 313 11.50 11.99 -27.16
C PRO A 313 11.72 10.47 -27.28
N LEU A 314 11.14 9.71 -26.36
CA LEU A 314 11.26 8.26 -26.29
C LEU A 314 10.30 7.57 -27.27
N THR A 315 10.59 6.31 -27.56
CA THR A 315 9.82 5.37 -28.37
C THR A 315 9.62 4.07 -27.59
N SER A 316 8.68 3.20 -28.00
CA SER A 316 8.47 1.90 -27.35
C SER A 316 9.69 0.97 -27.38
N GLU A 317 10.67 1.23 -28.24
CA GLU A 317 11.90 0.42 -28.38
C GLU A 317 13.03 0.85 -27.45
N ASP A 318 12.93 2.03 -26.84
CA ASP A 318 13.92 2.54 -25.90
C ASP A 318 13.99 1.72 -24.61
N ILE A 319 15.12 1.82 -23.91
CA ILE A 319 15.38 0.99 -22.72
C ILE A 319 14.36 1.30 -21.62
N SER A 320 14.04 2.59 -21.41
CA SER A 320 13.18 3.01 -20.30
C SER A 320 11.71 2.59 -20.46
N PRO A 321 11.03 2.72 -21.62
CA PRO A 321 9.67 2.20 -21.78
C PRO A 321 9.62 0.68 -21.70
N ARG A 322 10.60 -0.02 -22.30
CA ARG A 322 10.71 -1.50 -22.18
C ARG A 322 10.92 -1.95 -20.74
N PHE A 323 11.75 -1.23 -19.96
CA PHE A 323 11.95 -1.50 -18.55
C PHE A 323 10.65 -1.38 -17.75
N ILE A 324 9.89 -0.30 -17.96
CA ILE A 324 8.57 -0.11 -17.36
C ILE A 324 7.62 -1.25 -17.75
N THR A 325 7.52 -1.57 -19.05
CA THR A 325 6.67 -2.66 -19.54
C THR A 325 7.06 -4.02 -18.93
N ASN A 326 8.34 -4.29 -18.74
CA ASN A 326 8.81 -5.52 -18.10
C ASN A 326 8.40 -5.58 -16.62
N ILE A 327 8.50 -4.47 -15.88
CA ILE A 327 8.04 -4.43 -14.48
C ILE A 327 6.52 -4.64 -14.41
N LEU A 328 5.77 -3.94 -15.26
CA LEU A 328 4.32 -4.06 -15.38
C LEU A 328 3.89 -5.48 -15.77
N GLY A 329 4.62 -6.13 -16.68
CA GLY A 329 4.40 -7.52 -17.07
C GLY A 329 4.79 -8.55 -15.99
N SER A 330 5.53 -8.13 -14.95
CA SER A 330 5.90 -8.98 -13.81
C SER A 330 4.88 -8.94 -12.67
N VAL A 331 3.80 -8.15 -12.81
CA VAL A 331 2.75 -7.99 -11.81
C VAL A 331 1.38 -8.30 -12.42
N LEU A 332 0.38 -8.39 -11.57
CA LEU A 332 -0.97 -8.75 -11.97
C LEU A 332 -1.80 -7.55 -12.36
N LEU A 333 -1.53 -7.03 -13.53
CA LEU A 333 -2.30 -5.92 -14.05
C LEU A 333 -3.78 -6.26 -14.31
N GLY A 334 -4.22 -7.52 -14.21
CA GLY A 334 -5.65 -7.86 -14.20
C GLY A 334 -6.36 -7.55 -12.87
N ASP A 335 -5.61 -7.40 -11.78
CA ASP A 335 -6.13 -7.08 -10.45
C ASP A 335 -6.26 -5.56 -10.28
N LYS A 336 -7.48 -5.07 -9.98
CA LYS A 336 -7.76 -3.64 -9.78
C LYS A 336 -6.93 -3.01 -8.67
N LYS A 337 -6.62 -3.75 -7.59
CA LYS A 337 -5.78 -3.27 -6.49
C LYS A 337 -4.33 -3.09 -6.95
N ILE A 338 -3.83 -3.98 -7.81
CA ILE A 338 -2.49 -3.83 -8.38
C ILE A 338 -2.46 -2.68 -9.40
N GLN A 339 -3.52 -2.54 -10.21
CA GLN A 339 -3.66 -1.40 -11.11
C GLN A 339 -3.63 -0.06 -10.36
N SER A 340 -4.32 0.05 -9.22
CA SER A 340 -4.38 1.29 -8.42
C SER A 340 -3.05 1.66 -7.75
N ILE A 341 -2.07 0.76 -7.77
CA ILE A 341 -0.70 0.99 -7.27
C ILE A 341 0.27 1.24 -8.42
N MET A 342 0.16 0.49 -9.53
CA MET A 342 1.20 0.42 -10.57
C MET A 342 1.01 1.42 -11.72
N LEU A 343 -0.24 1.72 -12.09
CA LEU A 343 -0.60 2.56 -13.24
C LEU A 343 -0.77 4.06 -12.97
N PRO A 344 -1.06 4.57 -11.74
CA PRO A 344 -1.43 5.97 -11.56
C PRO A 344 -0.34 6.96 -11.99
N SER A 345 0.95 6.61 -11.85
CA SER A 345 2.05 7.48 -12.28
C SER A 345 2.03 7.72 -13.80
N LEU A 346 1.84 6.66 -14.59
CA LEU A 346 1.70 6.72 -16.05
C LEU A 346 0.47 7.52 -16.47
N ILE A 347 -0.63 7.39 -15.73
CA ILE A 347 -1.86 8.14 -15.95
C ILE A 347 -1.62 9.63 -15.69
N TYR A 348 -1.14 10.00 -14.50
CA TYR A 348 -1.04 11.39 -14.10
C TYR A 348 0.05 12.17 -14.85
N ILE A 349 1.10 11.52 -15.35
CA ILE A 349 2.05 12.17 -16.26
C ILE A 349 1.58 12.22 -17.72
N GLY A 350 0.41 11.64 -18.02
CA GLY A 350 -0.15 11.61 -19.38
C GLY A 350 0.74 10.87 -20.35
N ALA A 351 1.29 9.73 -19.91
CA ALA A 351 2.23 8.96 -20.70
C ALA A 351 1.59 8.56 -22.04
N GLN A 352 2.35 8.72 -23.12
CA GLN A 352 1.84 8.47 -24.48
C GLN A 352 1.51 6.98 -24.64
N ARG A 353 0.34 6.68 -25.21
CA ARG A 353 -0.10 5.28 -25.44
C ARG A 353 0.88 4.53 -26.34
N ASP A 354 1.48 5.23 -27.30
CA ASP A 354 2.44 4.64 -28.24
C ASP A 354 3.74 4.18 -27.56
N LEU A 355 4.09 4.72 -26.39
CA LEU A 355 5.24 4.24 -25.60
C LEU A 355 4.96 2.87 -24.95
N TYR A 356 3.70 2.55 -24.72
CA TYR A 356 3.27 1.35 -23.99
C TYR A 356 2.17 0.61 -24.75
N PRO A 357 2.46 0.07 -25.96
CA PRO A 357 1.46 -0.48 -26.86
C PRO A 357 0.69 -1.69 -26.28
N TYR A 358 1.25 -2.34 -25.26
CA TYR A 358 0.64 -3.48 -24.57
C TYR A 358 -0.31 -3.08 -23.43
N ILE A 359 -0.37 -1.79 -23.04
CA ILE A 359 -1.28 -1.31 -22.00
C ILE A 359 -2.57 -0.82 -22.68
N GLN A 360 -3.60 -1.65 -22.63
CA GLN A 360 -4.91 -1.38 -23.21
C GLN A 360 -5.91 -0.96 -22.13
N LEU A 361 -5.94 0.33 -21.79
CA LEU A 361 -6.89 0.91 -20.83
C LEU A 361 -7.94 1.75 -21.55
N LYS A 362 -9.21 1.56 -21.21
CA LYS A 362 -10.32 2.44 -21.62
C LYS A 362 -10.43 3.63 -20.68
N ILE A 363 -11.11 4.70 -21.09
CA ILE A 363 -11.22 5.94 -20.29
C ILE A 363 -11.83 5.67 -18.91
N GLU A 364 -12.81 4.79 -18.84
CA GLU A 364 -13.49 4.40 -17.58
C GLU A 364 -12.52 3.75 -16.58
N ASP A 365 -11.47 3.08 -17.07
CA ASP A 365 -10.43 2.49 -16.22
C ASP A 365 -9.58 3.58 -15.54
N TYR A 366 -9.36 4.73 -16.18
CA TYR A 366 -8.59 5.84 -15.62
C TYR A 366 -9.30 6.44 -14.41
N GLU A 367 -10.63 6.62 -14.51
CA GLU A 367 -11.45 7.14 -13.42
C GLU A 367 -11.47 6.15 -12.24
N SER A 368 -11.66 4.86 -12.53
CA SER A 368 -11.65 3.82 -11.50
C SER A 368 -10.29 3.70 -10.80
N ILE A 369 -9.18 3.85 -11.53
CA ILE A 369 -7.82 3.82 -10.97
C ILE A 369 -7.56 5.07 -10.13
N ALA A 370 -7.99 6.25 -10.61
CA ALA A 370 -7.78 7.51 -9.90
C ALA A 370 -8.60 7.60 -8.60
N ASP A 371 -9.80 7.03 -8.55
CA ASP A 371 -10.64 6.98 -7.35
C ASP A 371 -10.05 6.04 -6.27
N SER A 372 -9.39 4.96 -6.70
CA SER A 372 -8.91 3.89 -5.81
C SER A 372 -7.42 3.96 -5.46
N THR A 373 -6.66 4.91 -6.04
CA THR A 373 -5.21 4.96 -5.84
C THR A 373 -4.82 5.58 -4.50
N THR A 374 -3.78 5.02 -3.89
CA THR A 374 -3.13 5.57 -2.69
C THR A 374 -1.80 6.27 -3.00
N GLU A 375 -1.40 6.32 -4.28
CA GLU A 375 -0.03 6.69 -4.69
C GLU A 375 0.17 8.19 -4.97
N HIS A 376 -0.84 9.02 -4.74
CA HIS A 376 -0.80 10.45 -5.07
C HIS A 376 0.38 11.19 -4.41
N ILE A 377 0.66 10.92 -3.13
CA ILE A 377 1.77 11.55 -2.39
C ILE A 377 3.11 11.16 -3.03
N ASN A 378 3.30 9.88 -3.36
CA ASN A 378 4.53 9.39 -3.98
C ASN A 378 4.73 10.01 -5.37
N ILE A 379 3.67 10.04 -6.18
CA ILE A 379 3.71 10.60 -7.54
C ILE A 379 4.04 12.09 -7.51
N LEU A 380 3.34 12.86 -6.68
CA LEU A 380 3.59 14.30 -6.54
C LEU A 380 4.99 14.58 -6.00
N THR A 381 5.48 13.75 -5.07
CA THR A 381 6.84 13.86 -4.54
C THR A 381 7.87 13.69 -5.67
N HIS A 382 7.78 12.61 -6.45
CA HIS A 382 8.67 12.36 -7.59
C HIS A 382 8.57 13.45 -8.67
N VAL A 383 7.36 13.94 -8.96
CA VAL A 383 7.15 15.07 -9.89
C VAL A 383 7.88 16.32 -9.39
N LEU A 384 7.78 16.65 -8.10
CA LEU A 384 8.49 17.79 -7.51
C LEU A 384 10.01 17.59 -7.49
N ASP A 385 10.49 16.36 -7.30
CA ASP A 385 11.92 16.03 -7.30
C ASP A 385 12.57 16.23 -8.68
N THR A 386 11.78 16.25 -9.77
CA THR A 386 12.28 16.64 -11.09
C THR A 386 12.72 18.10 -11.18
N GLY A 387 12.11 18.99 -10.37
CA GLY A 387 12.25 20.44 -10.51
C GLY A 387 11.66 21.03 -11.80
N SER A 388 11.00 20.23 -12.65
CA SER A 388 10.45 20.68 -13.94
C SER A 388 9.05 21.25 -13.76
N ASP A 389 8.89 22.53 -14.12
CA ASP A 389 7.60 23.21 -14.15
C ASP A 389 6.63 22.56 -15.14
N THR A 390 7.15 22.09 -16.27
CA THR A 390 6.35 21.44 -17.31
C THR A 390 5.77 20.12 -16.78
N VAL A 391 6.58 19.30 -16.12
CA VAL A 391 6.15 18.02 -15.53
C VAL A 391 5.12 18.27 -14.43
N LEU A 392 5.38 19.24 -13.54
CA LEU A 392 4.42 19.61 -12.49
C LEU A 392 3.08 20.07 -13.06
N MET A 393 3.11 21.02 -14.00
CA MET A 393 1.88 21.58 -14.58
C MET A 393 1.10 20.53 -15.39
N ARG A 394 1.80 19.61 -16.07
CA ARG A 394 1.19 18.46 -16.75
C ARG A 394 0.50 17.54 -15.76
N CYS A 395 1.20 17.16 -14.69
CA CYS A 395 0.67 16.29 -13.65
C CYS A 395 -0.58 16.89 -12.99
N LEU A 396 -0.49 18.15 -12.54
CA LEU A 396 -1.61 18.84 -11.90
C LEU A 396 -2.81 18.98 -12.83
N LYS A 397 -2.59 19.29 -14.11
CA LYS A 397 -3.69 19.36 -15.09
C LYS A 397 -4.45 18.04 -15.13
N ILE A 398 -3.75 16.92 -15.35
CA ILE A 398 -4.40 15.61 -15.51
C ILE A 398 -5.10 15.19 -14.23
N LEU A 399 -4.40 15.32 -13.10
CA LEU A 399 -4.95 15.02 -11.80
C LEU A 399 -6.19 15.86 -11.49
N ILE A 400 -6.25 17.14 -11.85
CA ILE A 400 -7.47 17.97 -11.66
C ILE A 400 -8.58 17.60 -12.66
N THR A 401 -8.24 17.14 -13.87
CA THR A 401 -9.25 16.83 -14.89
C THR A 401 -9.94 15.48 -14.70
N ILE A 402 -9.32 14.51 -14.03
CA ILE A 402 -9.92 13.19 -13.81
C ILE A 402 -11.01 13.31 -12.74
N PRO A 403 -12.26 12.85 -13.01
CA PRO A 403 -13.31 12.78 -12.00
C PRO A 403 -12.87 11.97 -10.77
N ASN A 404 -13.34 12.35 -9.58
CA ASN A 404 -13.06 11.68 -8.29
C ASN A 404 -11.59 11.65 -7.84
N SER A 405 -10.67 12.24 -8.59
CA SER A 405 -9.27 12.35 -8.19
C SER A 405 -9.05 13.23 -6.95
N TYR A 406 -10.04 13.97 -6.46
CA TYR A 406 -9.88 14.88 -5.30
C TYR A 406 -9.64 14.14 -3.98
N SER A 407 -9.78 12.81 -3.94
CA SER A 407 -9.54 11.97 -2.76
C SER A 407 -8.13 12.15 -2.19
N PHE A 408 -7.12 12.52 -2.98
CA PHE A 408 -5.76 12.71 -2.46
C PHE A 408 -5.61 13.90 -1.50
N ALA A 409 -6.54 14.85 -1.56
CA ALA A 409 -6.37 16.14 -0.93
C ALA A 409 -6.99 16.21 0.48
N TYR A 410 -7.28 15.06 1.08
CA TYR A 410 -7.54 14.96 2.52
C TYR A 410 -6.31 15.37 3.35
N ALA A 411 -6.57 15.91 4.53
CA ALA A 411 -5.59 16.61 5.36
C ALA A 411 -4.68 15.65 6.14
N SER A 412 -3.73 15.02 5.45
CA SER A 412 -2.57 14.38 6.11
C SER A 412 -1.40 15.38 6.22
N ASN A 413 -0.51 15.18 7.19
CA ASN A 413 0.68 16.03 7.37
C ASN A 413 1.65 15.88 6.19
N GLU A 414 1.75 14.70 5.61
CA GLU A 414 2.54 14.41 4.42
C GLU A 414 2.00 15.19 3.21
N MET A 415 0.69 15.14 2.98
CA MET A 415 0.04 15.87 1.88
C MET A 415 0.19 17.38 2.03
N ARG A 416 0.06 17.89 3.26
CA ARG A 416 0.34 19.29 3.59
C ARG A 416 1.77 19.70 3.23
N GLY A 417 2.76 18.84 3.52
CA GLY A 417 4.16 19.03 3.11
C GLY A 417 4.33 19.08 1.60
N VAL A 418 3.68 18.17 0.86
CA VAL A 418 3.66 18.15 -0.61
C VAL A 418 3.03 19.41 -1.18
N LEU A 419 1.87 19.86 -0.67
CA LEU A 419 1.22 21.09 -1.10
C LEU A 419 2.13 22.32 -0.93
N LYS A 420 2.86 22.40 0.19
CA LYS A 420 3.82 23.48 0.41
C LYS A 420 4.93 23.51 -0.66
N ARG A 421 5.44 22.34 -1.06
CA ARG A 421 6.43 22.22 -2.14
C ARG A 421 5.83 22.63 -3.48
N ILE A 422 4.61 22.20 -3.79
CA ILE A 422 3.87 22.61 -5.00
C ILE A 422 3.73 24.14 -5.03
N PHE A 423 3.24 24.76 -3.95
CA PHE A 423 3.06 26.22 -3.91
C PHE A 423 4.40 26.96 -4.04
N THR A 424 5.46 26.46 -3.43
CA THR A 424 6.82 27.01 -3.61
C THR A 424 7.22 27.05 -5.08
N GLN A 425 6.96 25.98 -5.83
CA GLN A 425 7.30 25.92 -7.26
C GLN A 425 6.33 26.76 -8.13
N LEU A 426 5.03 26.78 -7.81
CA LEU A 426 4.04 27.60 -8.51
C LEU A 426 4.35 29.10 -8.42
N PHE A 427 4.84 29.55 -7.27
CA PHE A 427 5.24 30.95 -7.01
C PHE A 427 6.75 31.18 -7.13
N ALA A 428 7.48 30.28 -7.78
CA ALA A 428 8.86 30.53 -8.15
C ALA A 428 8.94 31.84 -8.96
N ASN A 429 9.97 32.64 -8.70
CA ASN A 429 10.16 33.98 -9.27
C ASN A 429 9.01 34.97 -8.98
N ASN A 430 8.21 34.71 -7.93
CA ASN A 430 7.11 35.56 -7.46
C ASN A 430 6.02 35.83 -8.52
N SER A 431 5.83 34.89 -9.47
CA SER A 431 4.82 34.97 -10.52
C SER A 431 3.50 34.31 -10.11
N THR A 432 2.36 34.88 -10.53
CA THR A 432 1.01 34.30 -10.34
C THR A 432 0.51 33.52 -11.54
N GLN A 433 1.24 33.52 -12.67
CA GLN A 433 0.75 32.98 -13.94
C GLN A 433 0.36 31.50 -13.83
N LYS A 434 1.22 30.68 -13.21
CA LYS A 434 0.95 29.24 -13.02
C LYS A 434 -0.24 29.01 -12.10
N ALA A 435 -0.35 29.78 -11.01
CA ALA A 435 -1.48 29.69 -10.07
C ALA A 435 -2.82 30.04 -10.74
N ALA A 436 -2.83 31.04 -11.63
CA ALA A 436 -4.02 31.39 -12.42
C ALA A 436 -4.43 30.26 -13.37
N VAL A 437 -3.48 29.56 -13.99
CA VAL A 437 -3.74 28.38 -14.83
C VAL A 437 -4.35 27.24 -14.01
N ILE A 438 -3.79 26.95 -12.82
CA ILE A 438 -4.33 25.91 -11.92
C ILE A 438 -5.76 26.25 -11.48
N LYS A 439 -6.06 27.51 -11.14
CA LYS A 439 -7.43 27.94 -10.81
C LYS A 439 -8.40 27.64 -11.95
N LYS A 440 -8.02 27.93 -13.20
CA LYS A 440 -8.86 27.62 -14.36
C LYS A 440 -9.15 26.12 -14.49
N TYR A 441 -8.19 25.25 -14.18
CA TYR A 441 -8.42 23.80 -14.14
C TYR A 441 -9.38 23.41 -13.02
N LEU A 442 -9.17 23.94 -11.80
CA LEU A 442 -10.03 23.66 -10.64
C LEU A 442 -11.48 24.08 -10.89
N GLU A 443 -11.69 25.24 -11.53
CA GLU A 443 -13.03 25.77 -11.82
C GLU A 443 -13.74 25.00 -12.94
N SER A 444 -13.00 24.51 -13.93
CA SER A 444 -13.58 23.80 -15.09
C SER A 444 -13.85 22.31 -14.83
N SER A 445 -13.02 21.64 -14.03
CA SER A 445 -13.06 20.18 -13.90
C SER A 445 -13.68 19.71 -12.59
N TRP A 446 -13.31 20.32 -11.47
CA TRP A 446 -13.90 20.00 -10.15
C TRP A 446 -15.11 20.87 -9.81
N GLY A 447 -15.77 21.45 -10.81
CA GLY A 447 -16.92 22.36 -10.61
C GLY A 447 -18.11 21.75 -9.86
N LEU A 448 -18.22 20.42 -9.82
CA LEU A 448 -19.21 19.68 -9.03
C LEU A 448 -18.84 19.58 -7.54
N ASP A 449 -17.55 19.46 -7.20
CA ASP A 449 -17.04 19.52 -5.82
C ASP A 449 -16.47 20.91 -5.50
N LYS A 450 -17.39 21.87 -5.28
CA LYS A 450 -17.06 23.23 -4.87
C LYS A 450 -16.29 23.29 -3.54
N ILE A 451 -16.24 22.22 -2.74
CA ILE A 451 -15.59 22.22 -1.43
C ILE A 451 -14.08 22.03 -1.60
N MET A 452 -13.65 21.11 -2.46
CA MET A 452 -12.22 20.81 -2.61
C MET A 452 -11.45 21.95 -3.27
N THR A 453 -11.99 22.52 -4.35
CA THR A 453 -11.42 23.71 -4.99
C THR A 453 -11.20 24.84 -3.98
N LYS A 454 -12.16 25.08 -3.09
CA LYS A 454 -12.03 26.09 -2.03
C LYS A 454 -10.93 25.73 -1.04
N LYS A 455 -10.86 24.48 -0.57
CA LYS A 455 -9.79 24.04 0.35
C LYS A 455 -8.39 24.34 -0.21
N ILE A 456 -8.15 24.07 -1.49
CA ILE A 456 -6.85 24.36 -2.14
C ILE A 456 -6.61 25.86 -2.22
N LEU A 457 -7.60 26.65 -2.65
CA LEU A 457 -7.45 28.10 -2.77
C LEU A 457 -7.16 28.77 -1.41
N TYR A 458 -7.83 28.32 -0.34
CA TYR A 458 -7.54 28.78 1.02
C TYR A 458 -6.15 28.38 1.49
N ALA A 459 -5.72 27.13 1.24
CA ALA A 459 -4.36 26.68 1.58
C ALA A 459 -3.28 27.49 0.84
N LEU A 460 -3.54 27.82 -0.42
CA LEU A 460 -2.67 28.63 -1.26
C LEU A 460 -2.60 30.08 -0.75
N TYR A 461 -3.71 30.67 -0.31
CA TYR A 461 -3.72 32.01 0.30
C TYR A 461 -2.94 32.07 1.61
N VAL A 462 -3.13 31.06 2.49
CA VAL A 462 -2.36 30.94 3.74
C VAL A 462 -0.86 30.87 3.44
N TYR A 463 -0.45 30.03 2.48
CA TYR A 463 0.95 29.91 2.08
C TYR A 463 1.53 31.26 1.62
N VAL A 464 0.84 32.00 0.76
CA VAL A 464 1.34 33.28 0.24
C VAL A 464 1.43 34.34 1.34
N CYS A 465 0.47 34.36 2.27
CA CYS A 465 0.53 35.26 3.41
C CYS A 465 1.74 34.98 4.31
N GLU A 466 2.05 33.72 4.59
CA GLU A 466 3.10 33.34 5.53
C GLU A 466 4.51 33.28 4.93
N GLU A 467 4.64 32.86 3.67
CA GLU A 467 5.95 32.69 3.01
C GLU A 467 6.31 33.85 2.08
N LYS A 468 5.33 34.68 1.69
CA LYS A 468 5.49 35.81 0.75
C LYS A 468 4.86 37.10 1.28
N GLY A 469 4.77 37.24 2.61
CA GLY A 469 4.12 38.36 3.32
C GLY A 469 4.61 39.76 2.92
N GLU A 470 5.84 39.87 2.39
CA GLU A 470 6.45 41.13 1.93
C GLU A 470 6.08 41.50 0.48
N MET A 471 5.19 40.74 -0.17
CA MET A 471 4.77 40.97 -1.56
C MET A 471 3.28 41.29 -1.68
N PRO A 472 2.85 42.55 -1.40
CA PRO A 472 1.44 42.94 -1.40
C PRO A 472 0.69 42.68 -2.71
N GLY A 473 1.38 42.82 -3.85
CA GLY A 473 0.81 42.55 -5.17
C GLY A 473 0.46 41.08 -5.36
N LEU A 474 1.35 40.18 -4.93
CA LEU A 474 1.12 38.73 -4.98
C LEU A 474 -0.03 38.30 -4.05
N ILE A 475 -0.03 38.83 -2.82
CA ILE A 475 -1.10 38.58 -1.85
C ILE A 475 -2.46 39.03 -2.39
N SER A 476 -2.52 40.23 -2.99
CA SER A 476 -3.78 40.76 -3.54
C SER A 476 -4.27 39.93 -4.72
N ALA A 477 -3.38 39.58 -5.65
CA ALA A 477 -3.73 38.73 -6.78
C ALA A 477 -4.30 37.37 -6.35
N VAL A 478 -3.77 36.78 -5.26
CA VAL A 478 -4.27 35.52 -4.72
C VAL A 478 -5.56 35.70 -3.90
N TYR A 479 -5.69 36.80 -3.18
CA TYR A 479 -6.93 37.18 -2.48
C TYR A 479 -8.13 37.25 -3.44
N ASP A 480 -7.91 37.80 -4.65
CA ASP A 480 -8.93 37.90 -5.68
C ASP A 480 -9.39 36.53 -6.20
N LEU A 481 -8.57 35.49 -6.03
CA LEU A 481 -8.94 34.12 -6.37
C LEU A 481 -9.86 33.46 -5.34
N LEU A 482 -9.94 33.99 -4.11
CA LEU A 482 -10.78 33.42 -3.06
C LEU A 482 -12.28 33.64 -3.34
N PRO A 483 -13.16 32.69 -2.95
CA PRO A 483 -14.60 32.88 -3.05
C PRO A 483 -15.09 34.01 -2.12
N ASN A 484 -16.24 34.59 -2.46
CA ASN A 484 -16.87 35.66 -1.65
C ASN A 484 -17.44 35.16 -0.31
N TRP A 485 -17.60 33.84 -0.15
CA TRP A 485 -18.03 33.22 1.09
C TRP A 485 -17.16 32.01 1.42
N GLY A 486 -16.98 31.78 2.72
CA GLY A 486 -16.16 30.68 3.22
C GLY A 486 -16.75 29.96 4.42
N SER A 487 -16.09 28.88 4.81
CA SER A 487 -16.29 28.17 6.06
C SER A 487 -14.92 27.76 6.58
N SER A 488 -14.76 27.70 7.90
CA SER A 488 -13.53 27.25 8.53
C SER A 488 -13.13 25.84 8.07
N ILE A 489 -14.07 24.99 7.63
CA ILE A 489 -13.77 23.67 7.05
C ILE A 489 -12.82 23.73 5.84
N PHE A 490 -12.75 24.85 5.13
CA PHE A 490 -11.84 25.04 3.99
C PHE A 490 -10.37 25.17 4.41
N LEU A 491 -10.09 25.45 5.68
CA LEU A 491 -8.73 25.55 6.22
C LEU A 491 -8.13 24.20 6.63
N LYS A 492 -8.84 23.08 6.46
CA LYS A 492 -8.31 21.75 6.85
C LYS A 492 -7.04 21.37 6.09
N CYS A 493 -6.89 21.82 4.84
CA CYS A 493 -5.73 21.52 3.99
C CYS A 493 -4.58 22.55 4.13
N SER A 494 -4.77 23.64 4.88
CA SER A 494 -3.71 24.64 5.07
C SER A 494 -2.76 24.27 6.20
N MET A 495 -1.48 24.61 6.04
CA MET A 495 -0.53 24.66 7.15
C MET A 495 -0.33 26.12 7.55
N SER A 496 -0.48 26.40 8.83
CA SER A 496 -0.12 27.70 9.39
C SER A 496 0.98 27.55 10.43
N LYS A 497 2.02 28.39 10.32
CA LYS A 497 3.13 28.44 11.28
C LYS A 497 2.74 29.11 12.60
N ASP A 498 1.75 30.01 12.58
CA ASP A 498 1.47 30.93 13.69
C ASP A 498 -0.02 31.02 14.07
N LYS A 499 -0.77 29.94 13.78
CA LYS A 499 -2.23 29.86 13.97
C LYS A 499 -2.97 31.02 13.29
N TYR A 500 -2.57 31.29 12.05
CA TYR A 500 -3.11 32.28 11.14
C TYR A 500 -2.95 33.73 11.60
N THR A 501 -2.03 34.00 12.53
CA THR A 501 -1.80 35.36 13.06
C THR A 501 -1.29 36.29 11.95
N THR A 502 -0.36 35.83 11.14
CA THR A 502 0.18 36.57 9.98
C THR A 502 -0.92 36.85 8.96
N VAL A 503 -1.72 35.84 8.64
CA VAL A 503 -2.86 35.96 7.70
C VAL A 503 -3.86 37.01 8.19
N LEU A 504 -4.21 36.99 9.48
CA LEU A 504 -5.12 37.96 10.10
C LEU A 504 -4.56 39.38 10.05
N ASN A 505 -3.27 39.56 10.32
CA ASN A 505 -2.63 40.88 10.26
C ASN A 505 -2.63 41.45 8.83
N ILE A 506 -2.38 40.61 7.83
CA ILE A 506 -2.44 40.99 6.41
C ILE A 506 -3.87 41.37 6.01
N LEU A 507 -4.87 40.58 6.40
CA LEU A 507 -6.28 40.88 6.12
C LEU A 507 -6.74 42.19 6.78
N LYS A 508 -6.33 42.47 8.03
CA LYS A 508 -6.64 43.73 8.72
C LYS A 508 -6.04 44.94 7.99
N LYS A 509 -4.75 44.87 7.64
CA LYS A 509 -4.08 45.92 6.86
C LYS A 509 -4.76 46.13 5.51
N LYS A 510 -5.14 45.06 4.81
CA LYS A 510 -5.87 45.17 3.53
C LYS A 510 -7.25 45.82 3.72
N LYS A 511 -7.95 45.55 4.82
CA LYS A 511 -9.24 46.19 5.14
C LYS A 511 -9.09 47.69 5.35
N GLU A 512 -8.06 48.13 6.05
CA GLU A 512 -7.79 49.55 6.32
C GLU A 512 -7.59 50.39 5.05
N VAL A 513 -7.02 49.80 4.01
CA VAL A 513 -6.73 50.48 2.72
C VAL A 513 -7.77 50.22 1.63
N MET A 514 -8.82 49.43 1.91
CA MET A 514 -9.81 49.03 0.91
C MET A 514 -10.89 50.11 0.70
N PRO A 515 -11.28 50.46 -0.55
CA PRO A 515 -12.38 51.39 -0.81
C PRO A 515 -13.72 50.93 -0.21
N ALA A 516 -14.56 51.87 0.23
CA ALA A 516 -15.85 51.56 0.88
C ALA A 516 -16.75 50.63 0.03
N ALA A 517 -16.79 50.83 -1.29
CA ALA A 517 -17.57 50.00 -2.21
C ALA A 517 -17.12 48.52 -2.27
N GLU A 518 -15.84 48.22 -2.00
CA GLU A 518 -15.35 46.84 -1.92
C GLU A 518 -15.58 46.22 -0.53
N GLN A 519 -15.64 47.04 0.52
CA GLN A 519 -15.95 46.60 1.89
C GLN A 519 -17.41 46.11 2.00
N ASP A 520 -18.33 46.72 1.24
CA ASP A 520 -19.75 46.35 1.17
C ASP A 520 -19.99 44.91 0.65
N THR A 521 -18.99 44.29 0.00
CA THR A 521 -19.10 42.89 -0.45
C THR A 521 -19.07 41.87 0.69
N GLY A 522 -18.70 42.27 1.91
CA GLY A 522 -18.61 41.41 3.10
C GLY A 522 -17.54 40.31 3.05
N LYS A 523 -16.80 40.18 1.93
CA LYS A 523 -15.79 39.13 1.72
C LYS A 523 -14.67 39.19 2.76
N ILE A 524 -14.12 40.38 3.01
CA ILE A 524 -13.00 40.56 3.95
C ILE A 524 -13.39 40.27 5.39
N ASP A 525 -14.61 40.64 5.80
CA ASP A 525 -15.14 40.39 7.13
C ASP A 525 -15.47 38.91 7.36
N ASN A 526 -15.96 38.24 6.33
CA ASN A 526 -16.14 36.79 6.36
C ASN A 526 -14.79 36.07 6.53
N LEU A 527 -13.78 36.45 5.74
CA LEU A 527 -12.43 35.88 5.86
C LEU A 527 -11.82 36.12 7.25
N LEU A 528 -11.91 37.34 7.78
CA LEU A 528 -11.45 37.66 9.13
C LEU A 528 -12.13 36.75 10.17
N THR A 529 -13.45 36.59 10.07
CA THR A 529 -14.22 35.71 10.97
C THR A 529 -13.77 34.26 10.88
N ILE A 530 -13.59 33.73 9.67
CA ILE A 530 -13.15 32.34 9.43
C ILE A 530 -11.77 32.08 10.04
N PHE A 531 -10.80 32.96 9.80
CA PHE A 531 -9.45 32.80 10.32
C PHE A 531 -9.39 33.00 11.84
N MET A 532 -10.22 33.87 12.42
CA MET A 532 -10.37 34.00 13.88
C MET A 532 -10.94 32.72 14.51
N GLN A 533 -11.97 32.11 13.89
CA GLN A 533 -12.53 30.84 14.35
C GLN A 533 -11.50 29.70 14.27
N ALA A 534 -10.67 29.66 13.22
CA ALA A 534 -9.67 28.61 13.07
C ALA A 534 -8.53 28.70 14.09
N ARG A 535 -8.25 29.89 14.63
CA ARG A 535 -7.23 30.09 15.68
C ARG A 535 -7.59 29.41 17.01
N THR A 536 -8.88 29.19 17.27
CA THR A 536 -9.36 28.50 18.48
C THR A 536 -9.42 26.99 18.31
N TRP A 537 -9.09 26.45 17.13
CA TRP A 537 -9.01 25.01 16.94
C TRP A 537 -7.97 24.40 17.88
N PRO A 538 -8.31 23.27 18.54
CA PRO A 538 -7.32 22.53 19.28
C PRO A 538 -6.19 22.13 18.32
N PRO A 539 -4.93 22.08 18.79
CA PRO A 539 -3.89 21.42 18.01
C PRO A 539 -4.42 20.03 17.65
N GLU A 540 -4.43 19.69 16.35
CA GLU A 540 -4.87 18.37 15.89
C GLU A 540 -4.04 17.33 16.63
N LYS A 541 -4.62 16.69 17.65
CA LYS A 541 -4.09 15.45 18.20
C LYS A 541 -4.36 14.41 17.13
N ASP A 542 -3.30 13.76 16.65
CA ASP A 542 -3.35 12.64 15.71
C ASP A 542 -4.37 11.59 16.17
N LYS A 543 -5.63 11.77 15.76
CA LYS A 543 -6.52 10.65 15.56
C LYS A 543 -6.10 10.13 14.20
N ASN A 544 -5.32 9.05 14.20
CA ASN A 544 -5.22 8.13 13.09
C ASN A 544 -6.58 8.08 12.40
N LEU A 545 -6.70 8.74 11.25
CA LEU A 545 -7.84 8.64 10.37
C LEU A 545 -7.74 7.27 9.71
N SER A 546 -8.02 6.23 10.51
CA SER A 546 -8.45 4.94 10.03
C SER A 546 -9.85 5.11 9.45
N PHE A 547 -9.96 5.76 8.30
CA PHE A 547 -11.22 5.78 7.55
C PHE A 547 -10.92 5.63 6.06
N MET A 548 -11.54 4.57 5.51
CA MET A 548 -11.64 4.19 4.11
C MET A 548 -10.39 3.57 3.47
N ARG A 549 -10.03 2.37 3.96
CA ARG A 549 -9.69 1.29 3.03
C ARG A 549 -11.00 0.59 2.68
N TYR A 550 -11.55 0.91 1.51
CA TYR A 550 -12.60 0.12 0.88
C TYR A 550 -11.98 -0.97 0.01
#